data_AF-A0A959T2V0-F1
#
_entry.id   AF-A0A959T2V0-F1
#
_cell.length_a   1.000
_cell.length_b   1.000
_cell.length_c   1.000
_cell.angle_alpha   90.00
_cell.angle_beta   90.00
_cell.angle_gamma   90.00
#
_symmetry.space_group_name_H-M   'P 1'
#
loop_
_entity.id
_entity.type
_entity.pdbx_description
1 polymer ?
#
loop_
_entity_poly.entity_id
_entity_poly.type
_entity_poly.pdbx_seq_one_letter_code
_entity_poly.pdbx_strand_id
1 'polypeptide(L)'
;MPTRSSLRSALALLLLAGCSTDLDINAPYKNITVVYALLSTNDNAGAGGVHFVKINKAFLGEGDAFVYAQNPDSNQYTNDQLVARVEEISNGQVTNSWSLNDSLIDDRDPGTFFSPEHILYYFTADLDPDREYRVVADVRGERVEAVTPLVNDFSVNTADANPATKIGLKLSSGYTNWELNWTTGPDGRRYETYYRFNYAEVRGTDTTFLSFTRLMGTRVSSGTSGSEPMSATILGENFYIGVANLVQPDPTVDKRIFYDLDLIWQVASDEFHTYLTLQEPLTGIVEERPDYTNLTNGYGLVASRFRKQVTGKRLSDESLLELVQGQYTGNLQFCSFYSSPGSPAGCN
;
A
#
# COMPACT_ATOMS: atom_id res chain seq x y z
N MET A 1 -41.73 -84.35 -42.69
CA MET A 1 -40.89 -84.90 -41.60
C MET A 1 -39.60 -84.09 -41.53
N PRO A 2 -39.07 -83.86 -40.32
CA PRO A 2 -38.31 -82.67 -39.88
C PRO A 2 -36.78 -82.87 -40.08
N THR A 3 -35.82 -81.97 -39.82
CA THR A 3 -35.56 -81.09 -38.67
C THR A 3 -34.45 -80.07 -38.98
N ARG A 4 -34.77 -78.78 -38.79
CA ARG A 4 -34.09 -77.81 -37.89
C ARG A 4 -32.55 -77.77 -37.87
N SER A 5 -32.00 -76.73 -38.51
CA SER A 5 -30.73 -76.09 -38.13
C SER A 5 -31.05 -74.63 -37.78
N SER A 6 -31.11 -74.32 -36.49
CA SER A 6 -31.36 -72.98 -35.97
C SER A 6 -30.02 -72.28 -35.72
N LEU A 7 -29.66 -71.34 -36.59
CA LEU A 7 -28.55 -70.42 -36.41
C LEU A 7 -28.91 -69.44 -35.28
N ARG A 8 -28.34 -69.64 -34.09
CA ARG A 8 -28.55 -68.75 -32.94
C ARG A 8 -27.75 -67.46 -33.16
N SER A 9 -28.43 -66.40 -33.61
CA SER A 9 -27.93 -65.03 -33.47
C SER A 9 -27.94 -64.65 -32.00
N ALA A 10 -26.77 -64.60 -31.36
CA ALA A 10 -26.62 -64.02 -30.03
C ALA A 10 -26.48 -62.50 -30.19
N LEU A 11 -27.61 -61.80 -30.10
CA LEU A 11 -27.65 -60.35 -29.98
C LEU A 11 -27.16 -59.97 -28.57
N ALA A 12 -25.90 -59.58 -28.47
CA ALA A 12 -25.35 -58.99 -27.25
C ALA A 12 -25.99 -57.61 -27.07
N LEU A 13 -27.03 -57.56 -26.25
CA LEU A 13 -27.64 -56.33 -25.76
C LEU A 13 -26.62 -55.68 -24.80
N LEU A 14 -25.77 -54.79 -25.31
CA LEU A 14 -24.99 -53.88 -24.48
C LEU A 14 -25.99 -52.98 -23.75
N LEU A 15 -26.24 -53.32 -22.48
CA LEU A 15 -26.83 -52.44 -21.50
C LEU A 15 -25.88 -51.23 -21.37
N LEU A 16 -26.24 -50.13 -22.02
CA LEU A 16 -25.70 -48.81 -21.73
C LEU A 16 -26.12 -48.47 -20.29
N ALA A 17 -25.32 -48.91 -19.32
CA ALA A 17 -25.28 -48.31 -18.01
C ALA A 17 -24.73 -46.89 -18.19
N GLY A 18 -25.61 -45.95 -18.49
CA GLY A 18 -25.32 -44.55 -18.30
C GLY A 18 -25.11 -44.33 -16.81
N CYS A 19 -23.86 -44.28 -16.38
CA CYS A 19 -23.53 -43.58 -15.15
C CYS A 19 -23.98 -42.14 -15.37
N SER A 20 -25.08 -41.72 -14.74
CA SER A 20 -25.33 -40.30 -14.56
C SER A 20 -24.18 -39.80 -13.71
N THR A 21 -23.19 -39.16 -14.34
CA THR A 21 -22.37 -38.19 -13.64
C THR A 21 -23.26 -36.96 -13.49
N ASP A 22 -24.24 -37.04 -12.59
CA ASP A 22 -24.76 -35.84 -11.96
C ASP A 22 -23.59 -35.32 -11.11
N LEU A 23 -22.69 -34.63 -11.78
CA LEU A 23 -21.81 -33.70 -11.13
C LEU A 23 -22.78 -32.68 -10.55
N ASP A 24 -23.03 -32.77 -9.25
CA ASP A 24 -23.70 -31.68 -8.55
C ASP A 24 -22.74 -30.50 -8.62
N ILE A 25 -22.93 -29.67 -9.66
CA ILE A 25 -22.19 -28.43 -9.91
C ILE A 25 -22.53 -27.40 -8.80
N ASN A 26 -23.42 -27.74 -7.89
CA ASN A 26 -23.71 -26.91 -6.74
C ASN A 26 -22.75 -27.24 -5.59
N ALA A 27 -21.61 -26.56 -5.55
CA ALA A 27 -20.97 -26.33 -4.27
C ALA A 27 -21.99 -25.59 -3.37
N PRO A 28 -22.27 -26.06 -2.15
CA PRO A 28 -23.20 -25.36 -1.26
C PRO A 28 -22.74 -23.91 -1.08
N TYR A 29 -23.71 -22.99 -1.07
CA TYR A 29 -23.47 -21.56 -0.88
C TYR A 29 -22.54 -21.33 0.32
N LYS A 30 -21.32 -20.88 0.04
CA LYS A 30 -20.32 -20.63 1.07
C LYS A 30 -20.19 -19.12 1.26
N ASN A 31 -20.58 -18.65 2.44
CA ASN A 31 -20.22 -17.30 2.87
C ASN A 31 -18.73 -17.27 3.14
N ILE A 32 -18.01 -16.40 2.46
CA ILE A 32 -16.58 -16.23 2.67
C ILE A 32 -16.37 -14.85 3.29
N THR A 33 -15.82 -14.81 4.50
CA THR A 33 -15.43 -13.54 5.13
C THR A 33 -14.08 -13.10 4.59
N VAL A 34 -14.02 -11.84 4.16
CA VAL A 34 -12.82 -11.20 3.66
C VAL A 34 -12.42 -10.08 4.60
N VAL A 35 -11.20 -10.10 5.13
CA VAL A 35 -10.70 -9.10 6.08
C VAL A 35 -9.42 -8.45 5.56
N TYR A 36 -9.38 -7.11 5.58
CA TYR A 36 -8.16 -6.36 5.33
C TYR A 36 -7.86 -5.40 6.48
N ALA A 37 -6.65 -5.45 7.02
CA ALA A 37 -6.17 -4.52 8.03
C ALA A 37 -4.66 -4.26 7.84
N LEU A 38 -4.25 -2.99 7.94
CA LEU A 38 -2.86 -2.58 8.00
C LEU A 38 -2.66 -1.75 9.26
N LEU A 39 -2.20 -2.39 10.33
CA LEU A 39 -1.96 -1.75 11.61
C LEU A 39 -0.66 -0.95 11.59
N SER A 40 -0.56 0.10 12.40
CA SER A 40 0.65 0.93 12.48
C SER A 40 0.86 1.48 13.89
N THR A 41 2.10 1.70 14.27
CA THR A 41 2.44 2.35 15.55
C THR A 41 2.48 3.87 15.42
N ASN A 42 2.56 4.40 14.20
CA ASN A 42 2.85 5.81 13.99
C ASN A 42 1.96 6.55 12.98
N ASP A 43 1.01 5.86 12.36
CA ASP A 43 -0.11 6.54 11.71
C ASP A 43 -1.00 7.19 12.79
N ASN A 44 -1.02 8.53 12.83
CA ASN A 44 -1.79 9.34 13.81
C ASN A 44 -1.33 9.23 15.28
N ALA A 45 -0.05 8.90 15.53
CA ALA A 45 0.51 8.89 16.88
C ALA A 45 0.31 10.25 17.58
N GLY A 46 -0.24 10.21 18.80
CA GLY A 46 -0.56 11.40 19.62
C GLY A 46 -1.99 11.93 19.49
N ALA A 47 -2.81 11.37 18.59
CA ALA A 47 -4.25 11.62 18.50
C ALA A 47 -5.09 10.39 18.89
N GLY A 48 -4.48 9.42 19.57
CA GLY A 48 -5.09 8.15 19.99
C GLY A 48 -5.05 7.03 18.95
N GLY A 49 -4.38 7.21 17.80
CA GLY A 49 -4.16 6.16 16.79
C GLY A 49 -5.43 5.55 16.22
N VAL A 50 -5.99 6.11 15.15
CA VAL A 50 -7.16 5.51 14.46
C VAL A 50 -6.69 4.45 13.47
N HIS A 51 -7.18 3.23 13.65
CA HIS A 51 -6.89 2.08 12.80
C HIS A 51 -8.16 1.60 12.11
N PHE A 52 -8.06 1.31 10.82
CA PHE A 52 -9.16 0.83 10.01
C PHE A 52 -9.02 -0.65 9.69
N VAL A 53 -10.15 -1.35 9.69
CA VAL A 53 -10.30 -2.74 9.31
C VAL A 53 -11.49 -2.82 8.35
N LYS A 54 -11.27 -3.43 7.19
CA LYS A 54 -12.33 -3.71 6.23
C LYS A 54 -12.76 -5.16 6.39
N ILE A 55 -14.05 -5.39 6.64
CA ILE A 55 -14.64 -6.72 6.79
C ILE A 55 -15.80 -6.83 5.82
N ASN A 56 -15.64 -7.68 4.80
CA ASN A 56 -16.62 -7.86 3.74
C ASN A 56 -17.04 -9.32 3.63
N LYS A 57 -18.17 -9.53 2.97
CA LYS A 57 -18.68 -10.84 2.60
C LYS A 57 -18.45 -11.05 1.10
N ALA A 58 -17.79 -12.15 0.76
CA ALA A 58 -17.67 -12.64 -0.61
C ALA A 58 -18.56 -13.89 -0.80
N PHE A 59 -19.07 -14.06 -2.02
CA PHE A 59 -19.90 -15.20 -2.39
C PHE A 59 -19.26 -16.01 -3.49
N LEU A 60 -19.40 -17.33 -3.37
CA LEU A 60 -19.53 -18.20 -4.53
C LEU A 60 -21.01 -18.60 -4.67
N GLY A 61 -21.61 -18.25 -5.80
CA GLY A 61 -22.98 -18.63 -6.19
C GLY A 61 -23.12 -18.64 -7.72
N GLU A 62 -24.15 -19.30 -8.25
CA GLU A 62 -24.33 -19.53 -9.71
C GLU A 62 -24.73 -18.27 -10.52
N GLY A 63 -25.09 -17.16 -9.86
CA GLY A 63 -25.52 -15.93 -10.53
C GLY A 63 -24.38 -14.99 -10.94
N ASP A 64 -24.72 -13.91 -11.64
CA ASP A 64 -23.76 -12.89 -12.08
C ASP A 64 -23.15 -12.14 -10.87
N ALA A 65 -21.83 -12.23 -10.72
CA ALA A 65 -21.07 -11.56 -9.68
C ALA A 65 -21.29 -10.04 -9.64
N PHE A 66 -21.59 -9.40 -10.78
CA PHE A 66 -21.93 -7.98 -10.85
C PHE A 66 -23.31 -7.65 -10.26
N VAL A 67 -24.26 -8.58 -10.34
CA VAL A 67 -25.61 -8.41 -9.75
C VAL A 67 -25.57 -8.56 -8.23
N TYR A 68 -24.76 -9.50 -7.71
CA TYR A 68 -24.51 -9.62 -6.26
C TYR A 68 -23.68 -8.46 -5.71
N ALA A 69 -22.72 -7.94 -6.48
CA ALA A 69 -21.92 -6.77 -6.12
C ALA A 69 -22.76 -5.48 -5.97
N GLN A 70 -23.97 -5.43 -6.54
CA GLN A 70 -24.90 -4.29 -6.46
C GLN A 70 -25.85 -4.34 -5.25
N ASN A 71 -25.85 -5.42 -4.46
CA ASN A 71 -26.69 -5.53 -3.27
C ASN A 71 -25.86 -5.32 -1.98
N PRO A 72 -26.16 -4.29 -1.16
CA PRO A 72 -25.48 -4.06 0.13
C PRO A 72 -25.53 -5.26 1.09
N ASP A 73 -26.68 -5.94 1.19
CA ASP A 73 -26.86 -7.14 2.05
C ASP A 73 -26.04 -8.34 1.57
N SER A 74 -25.61 -8.29 0.32
CA SER A 74 -24.67 -9.25 -0.22
C SER A 74 -23.27 -8.90 0.32
N ASN A 75 -22.77 -7.68 0.20
CA ASN A 75 -21.33 -7.46 0.42
C ASN A 75 -20.94 -7.09 1.87
N GLN A 76 -21.92 -6.84 2.74
CA GLN A 76 -21.72 -6.34 4.09
C GLN A 76 -22.41 -7.21 5.14
N TYR A 77 -21.85 -7.26 6.35
CA TYR A 77 -22.51 -7.85 7.51
C TYR A 77 -23.33 -6.80 8.25
N THR A 78 -24.50 -7.18 8.73
CA THR A 78 -25.27 -6.36 9.66
C THR A 78 -24.67 -6.46 11.08
N ASN A 79 -24.93 -5.46 11.93
CA ASN A 79 -24.38 -5.37 13.30
C ASN A 79 -24.73 -6.58 14.19
N ASP A 80 -25.80 -7.31 13.90
CA ASP A 80 -26.19 -8.55 14.60
C ASP A 80 -25.45 -9.81 14.09
N GLN A 81 -24.79 -9.73 12.94
CA GLN A 81 -24.12 -10.87 12.30
C GLN A 81 -22.61 -10.92 12.54
N LEU A 82 -22.01 -9.78 12.87
CA LEU A 82 -20.57 -9.61 13.02
C LEU A 82 -20.23 -9.07 14.40
N VAL A 83 -19.39 -9.79 15.12
CA VAL A 83 -18.68 -9.26 16.29
C VAL A 83 -17.20 -9.18 15.94
N ALA A 84 -16.70 -7.96 15.77
CA ALA A 84 -15.32 -7.73 15.37
C ALA A 84 -14.52 -6.96 16.42
N ARG A 85 -13.26 -7.36 16.62
CA ARG A 85 -12.35 -6.75 17.59
C ARG A 85 -10.89 -6.93 17.19
N VAL A 86 -10.03 -6.14 17.83
CA VAL A 86 -8.59 -6.35 17.84
C VAL A 86 -8.16 -6.76 19.25
N GLU A 87 -7.34 -7.79 19.35
CA GLU A 87 -6.77 -8.29 20.60
C GLU A 87 -5.26 -8.00 20.61
N GLU A 88 -4.76 -7.40 21.68
CA GLU A 88 -3.33 -7.27 21.94
C GLU A 88 -2.81 -8.54 22.61
N ILE A 89 -1.69 -9.08 22.14
CA ILE A 89 -1.11 -10.33 22.59
C ILE A 89 0.30 -10.10 23.13
N SER A 90 0.53 -10.61 24.34
CA SER A 90 1.83 -10.66 24.99
C SER A 90 2.07 -12.07 25.51
N ASN A 91 3.18 -12.70 25.11
CA ASN A 91 3.54 -14.06 25.56
C ASN A 91 2.39 -15.07 25.34
N GLY A 92 1.66 -14.95 24.23
CA GLY A 92 0.53 -15.80 23.87
C GLY A 92 -0.77 -15.54 24.64
N GLN A 93 -0.81 -14.56 25.55
CA GLN A 93 -2.01 -14.17 26.28
C GLN A 93 -2.57 -12.85 25.78
N VAL A 94 -3.89 -12.75 25.72
CA VAL A 94 -4.58 -11.49 25.41
C VAL A 94 -4.46 -10.54 26.60
N THR A 95 -3.81 -9.41 26.42
CA THR A 95 -3.60 -8.38 27.46
C THR A 95 -4.60 -7.23 27.34
N ASN A 96 -5.09 -6.96 26.14
CA ASN A 96 -6.06 -5.92 25.88
C ASN A 96 -6.96 -6.29 24.69
N SER A 97 -8.13 -5.65 24.59
CA SER A 97 -9.01 -5.83 23.43
C SER A 97 -9.87 -4.60 23.15
N TRP A 98 -10.01 -4.26 21.87
CA TRP A 98 -10.83 -3.16 21.38
C TRP A 98 -11.88 -3.68 20.42
N SER A 99 -13.15 -3.40 20.71
CA SER A 99 -14.23 -3.65 19.76
C SER A 99 -14.13 -2.68 18.58
N LEU A 100 -14.43 -3.15 17.38
CA LEU A 100 -14.45 -2.29 16.21
C LEU A 100 -15.80 -1.57 16.09
N ASN A 101 -15.76 -0.28 15.77
CA ASN A 101 -16.93 0.56 15.51
C ASN A 101 -17.11 0.74 14.01
N ASP A 102 -18.34 0.85 13.52
CA ASP A 102 -18.64 1.13 12.12
C ASP A 102 -18.40 2.61 11.77
N SER A 103 -17.89 2.85 10.57
CA SER A 103 -17.78 4.18 9.94
C SER A 103 -18.38 4.14 8.55
N LEU A 104 -19.24 5.10 8.24
CA LEU A 104 -19.73 5.36 6.89
C LEU A 104 -18.70 6.23 6.17
N ILE A 105 -18.17 5.76 5.03
CA ILE A 105 -17.32 6.55 4.15
C ILE A 105 -18.15 7.01 2.95
N ASP A 106 -18.38 8.31 2.86
CA ASP A 106 -19.30 8.92 1.89
C ASP A 106 -18.63 9.43 0.61
N ASP A 107 -17.28 9.37 0.48
CA ASP A 107 -16.58 10.15 -0.55
C ASP A 107 -15.62 9.31 -1.43
N ARG A 108 -16.18 8.59 -2.42
CA ARG A 108 -15.40 7.95 -3.50
C ARG A 108 -16.02 8.23 -4.87
N ASP A 109 -15.15 8.55 -5.84
CA ASP A 109 -15.51 8.71 -7.25
C ASP A 109 -16.29 7.49 -7.81
N PRO A 110 -17.37 7.71 -8.58
CA PRO A 110 -18.22 6.64 -9.09
C PRO A 110 -17.47 5.72 -10.07
N GLY A 111 -17.57 4.41 -9.85
CA GLY A 111 -17.08 3.35 -10.73
C GLY A 111 -18.06 2.17 -10.77
N THR A 112 -17.77 1.14 -11.57
CA THR A 112 -18.64 -0.04 -11.78
C THR A 112 -18.87 -0.91 -10.53
N PHE A 113 -18.19 -0.59 -9.42
CA PHE A 113 -18.43 -1.16 -8.10
C PHE A 113 -19.27 -0.18 -7.27
N PHE A 114 -20.36 -0.70 -6.69
CA PHE A 114 -21.35 0.05 -5.93
C PHE A 114 -20.72 1.08 -4.99
N SER A 115 -21.13 2.33 -5.14
CA SER A 115 -20.93 3.45 -4.22
C SER A 115 -22.29 4.16 -4.14
N PRO A 116 -22.70 4.71 -2.97
CA PRO A 116 -21.89 4.97 -1.79
C PRO A 116 -22.28 4.10 -0.57
N GLU A 117 -21.47 4.16 0.48
CA GLU A 117 -21.55 3.40 1.74
C GLU A 117 -20.94 1.99 1.68
N HIS A 118 -19.60 1.90 1.68
CA HIS A 118 -18.91 0.73 2.22
C HIS A 118 -18.62 0.99 3.70
N ILE A 119 -19.06 0.12 4.59
CA ILE A 119 -18.71 0.20 6.01
C ILE A 119 -17.22 -0.14 6.17
N LEU A 120 -16.44 0.81 6.65
CA LEU A 120 -15.14 0.51 7.27
C LEU A 120 -15.33 0.43 8.76
N TYR A 121 -14.67 -0.53 9.39
CA TYR A 121 -14.65 -0.65 10.83
C TYR A 121 -13.38 0.03 11.37
N TYR A 122 -13.44 0.62 12.56
CA TYR A 122 -12.29 1.26 13.15
C TYR A 122 -12.20 1.06 14.66
N PHE A 123 -10.99 1.19 15.19
CA PHE A 123 -10.74 1.32 16.61
C PHE A 123 -9.67 2.39 16.85
N THR A 124 -9.61 2.87 18.09
CA THR A 124 -8.69 3.94 18.51
C THR A 124 -7.81 3.38 19.61
N ALA A 125 -6.52 3.24 19.32
CA ALA A 125 -5.52 2.81 20.27
C ALA A 125 -4.12 3.26 19.83
N ASP A 126 -3.32 3.68 20.80
CA ASP A 126 -1.86 3.73 20.64
C ASP A 126 -1.34 2.30 20.83
N LEU A 127 -0.82 1.71 19.75
CA LEU A 127 -0.36 0.32 19.77
C LEU A 127 1.07 0.23 20.30
N ASP A 128 1.32 -0.76 21.14
CA ASP A 128 2.63 -1.09 21.69
C ASP A 128 3.43 -1.89 20.64
N PRO A 129 4.56 -1.36 20.16
CA PRO A 129 5.35 -2.00 19.11
C PRO A 129 6.00 -3.33 19.52
N ASP A 130 6.06 -3.64 20.82
CA ASP A 130 6.62 -4.89 21.35
C ASP A 130 5.54 -6.00 21.48
N ARG A 131 4.34 -5.77 20.94
CA ARG A 131 3.19 -6.69 20.99
C ARG A 131 2.80 -7.20 19.62
N GLU A 132 2.09 -8.33 19.63
CA GLU A 132 1.38 -8.83 18.46
C GLU A 132 -0.09 -8.46 18.56
N TYR A 133 -0.73 -8.26 17.40
CA TYR A 133 -2.13 -7.89 17.33
C TYR A 133 -2.90 -8.90 16.50
N ARG A 134 -4.00 -9.38 17.05
CA ARG A 134 -4.93 -10.29 16.37
C ARG A 134 -6.18 -9.55 15.99
N VAL A 135 -6.48 -9.51 14.70
CA VAL A 135 -7.78 -9.06 14.19
C VAL A 135 -8.71 -10.25 14.19
N VAL A 136 -9.89 -10.11 14.80
CA VAL A 136 -10.90 -11.16 14.93
C VAL A 136 -12.22 -10.66 14.38
N ALA A 137 -12.85 -11.48 13.53
CA ALA A 137 -14.21 -11.32 13.04
C ALA A 137 -14.98 -12.61 13.32
N ASP A 138 -15.87 -12.59 14.31
CA ASP A 138 -16.79 -13.69 14.59
C ASP A 138 -18.08 -13.45 13.77
N VAL A 139 -18.28 -14.28 12.74
CA VAL A 139 -19.42 -14.20 11.82
C VAL A 139 -20.32 -15.40 12.03
N ARG A 140 -21.50 -15.19 12.61
CA ARG A 140 -22.51 -16.26 12.84
C ARG A 140 -21.94 -17.53 13.51
N GLY A 141 -20.97 -17.37 14.41
CA GLY A 141 -20.32 -18.46 15.15
C GLY A 141 -19.08 -19.05 14.47
N GLU A 142 -18.73 -18.61 13.26
CA GLU A 142 -17.45 -18.92 12.62
C GLU A 142 -16.43 -17.80 12.88
N ARG A 143 -15.27 -18.18 13.41
CA ARG A 143 -14.21 -17.25 13.77
C ARG A 143 -13.20 -17.12 12.64
N VAL A 144 -13.04 -15.90 12.14
CA VAL A 144 -12.02 -15.51 11.17
C VAL A 144 -11.00 -14.63 11.87
N GLU A 145 -9.72 -14.98 11.74
CA GLU A 145 -8.66 -14.24 12.43
C GLU A 145 -7.32 -14.31 11.73
N ALA A 146 -6.48 -13.31 12.00
CA ALA A 146 -5.06 -13.30 11.69
C ALA A 146 -4.31 -12.48 12.72
N VAL A 147 -3.03 -12.82 12.89
CA VAL A 147 -2.11 -12.17 13.83
C VAL A 147 -1.02 -11.46 13.05
N THR A 148 -0.63 -10.27 13.48
CA THR A 148 0.51 -9.56 12.90
C THR A 148 1.36 -8.89 14.00
N PRO A 149 2.70 -8.98 13.94
CA PRO A 149 3.56 -8.09 14.71
C PRO A 149 3.48 -6.68 14.11
N LEU A 150 3.94 -5.66 14.84
CA LEU A 150 3.99 -4.30 14.33
C LEU A 150 5.37 -3.95 13.78
N VAL A 151 5.40 -3.39 12.57
CA VAL A 151 6.62 -2.78 12.04
C VAL A 151 7.09 -1.70 13.00
N ASN A 152 8.33 -1.88 13.47
CA ASN A 152 8.95 -1.01 14.45
C ASN A 152 9.64 0.19 13.83
N ASP A 153 10.00 1.15 14.69
CA ASP A 153 10.85 2.25 14.26
C ASP A 153 12.26 1.77 13.85
N PHE A 154 12.92 2.55 13.00
CA PHE A 154 14.22 2.26 12.44
C PHE A 154 15.12 3.51 12.45
N SER A 155 16.43 3.34 12.31
CA SER A 155 17.37 4.47 12.39
C SER A 155 17.75 4.99 11.01
N VAL A 156 17.67 6.30 10.81
CA VAL A 156 18.19 6.99 9.62
C VAL A 156 19.58 7.52 9.96
N ASN A 157 20.52 7.47 9.00
CA ASN A 157 21.85 8.03 9.21
C ASN A 157 21.77 9.48 9.71
N THR A 158 22.58 9.84 10.71
CA THR A 158 22.51 11.15 11.38
C THR A 158 22.62 12.33 10.41
N ALA A 159 23.45 12.23 9.37
CA ALA A 159 23.58 13.29 8.37
C ALA A 159 22.31 13.41 7.52
N ASP A 160 21.70 12.28 7.16
CA ASP A 160 20.49 12.24 6.33
C ASP A 160 19.26 12.70 7.11
N ALA A 161 19.18 12.35 8.40
CA ALA A 161 18.13 12.81 9.32
C ALA A 161 18.23 14.31 9.66
N ASN A 162 19.39 14.93 9.51
CA ASN A 162 19.60 16.33 9.86
C ASN A 162 19.14 17.27 8.71
N PRO A 163 18.14 18.15 8.93
CA PRO A 163 17.69 19.10 7.91
C PRO A 163 18.74 20.14 7.51
N ALA A 164 19.75 20.39 8.37
CA ALA A 164 20.87 21.28 8.04
C ALA A 164 21.85 20.68 7.02
N THR A 165 21.89 19.35 6.89
CA THR A 165 22.70 18.68 5.86
C THR A 165 21.99 18.82 4.52
N LYS A 166 22.59 19.57 3.60
CA LYS A 166 22.05 19.80 2.25
C LYS A 166 22.22 18.56 1.36
N ILE A 167 21.26 18.34 0.46
CA ILE A 167 21.29 17.33 -0.59
C ILE A 167 22.06 17.89 -1.79
N GLY A 168 23.21 17.30 -2.11
CA GLY A 168 24.04 17.68 -3.26
C GLY A 168 23.78 16.77 -4.47
N LEU A 169 23.20 17.33 -5.52
CA LEU A 169 22.90 16.66 -6.80
C LEU A 169 23.71 17.22 -7.98
N LYS A 170 24.39 18.35 -7.76
CA LYS A 170 25.28 19.01 -8.72
C LYS A 170 26.54 19.48 -8.01
N LEU A 171 27.67 19.30 -8.68
CA LEU A 171 28.96 19.93 -8.37
C LEU A 171 29.41 20.75 -9.57
N SER A 172 30.47 21.54 -9.43
CA SER A 172 31.09 22.25 -10.56
C SER A 172 31.55 21.29 -11.67
N SER A 173 31.95 20.07 -11.33
CA SER A 173 32.41 19.04 -12.26
C SER A 173 31.30 18.31 -13.03
N GLY A 174 30.03 18.41 -12.61
CA GLY A 174 28.93 17.64 -13.22
C GLY A 174 27.82 17.28 -12.24
N TYR A 175 26.84 16.52 -12.71
CA TYR A 175 25.83 15.92 -11.83
C TYR A 175 26.49 14.90 -10.90
N THR A 176 25.94 14.79 -9.68
CA THR A 176 26.36 13.79 -8.70
C THR A 176 25.12 13.16 -8.07
N ASN A 177 25.32 12.02 -7.43
CA ASN A 177 24.24 11.27 -6.80
C ASN A 177 24.27 11.51 -5.30
N TRP A 178 23.08 11.59 -4.70
CA TRP A 178 22.94 11.68 -3.25
C TRP A 178 22.37 10.37 -2.72
N GLU A 179 23.04 9.78 -1.72
CA GLU A 179 22.64 8.51 -1.13
C GLU A 179 21.98 8.72 0.23
N LEU A 180 20.76 8.22 0.35
CA LEU A 180 20.00 8.13 1.59
C LEU A 180 20.31 6.81 2.28
N ASN A 181 20.77 6.86 3.52
CA ASN A 181 21.19 5.70 4.30
C ASN A 181 20.34 5.52 5.56
N TRP A 182 19.96 4.27 5.84
CA TRP A 182 19.25 3.88 7.06
C TRP A 182 19.64 2.46 7.49
N THR A 183 19.26 2.10 8.71
CA THR A 183 19.39 0.73 9.23
C THR A 183 18.00 0.24 9.60
N THR A 184 17.63 -0.95 9.11
CA THR A 184 16.28 -1.52 9.27
C THR A 184 15.87 -1.68 10.73
N GLY A 185 14.58 -1.52 10.99
CA GLY A 185 13.94 -1.82 12.27
C GLY A 185 13.37 -3.24 12.30
N PRO A 186 13.04 -3.76 13.49
CA PRO A 186 12.32 -5.02 13.64
C PRO A 186 11.01 -5.05 12.84
N ASP A 187 10.64 -6.23 12.35
CA ASP A 187 9.42 -6.54 11.61
C ASP A 187 9.20 -5.77 10.30
N GLY A 188 10.09 -4.84 9.95
CA GLY A 188 10.11 -4.17 8.65
C GLY A 188 10.81 -5.02 7.59
N ARG A 189 10.07 -5.44 6.57
CA ARG A 189 10.57 -6.28 5.47
C ARG A 189 10.86 -5.49 4.19
N ARG A 190 9.88 -4.73 3.70
CA ARG A 190 10.00 -3.95 2.44
C ARG A 190 9.99 -2.47 2.77
N TYR A 191 11.01 -1.76 2.29
CA TYR A 191 11.21 -0.33 2.47
C TYR A 191 11.09 0.34 1.11
N GLU A 192 10.04 1.14 0.93
CA GLU A 192 9.91 2.03 -0.22
C GLU A 192 10.27 3.44 0.21
N THR A 193 11.25 4.01 -0.49
CA THR A 193 11.79 5.33 -0.18
C THR A 193 11.40 6.31 -1.25
N TYR A 194 10.97 7.49 -0.83
CA TYR A 194 10.48 8.55 -1.70
C TYR A 194 11.13 9.87 -1.32
N TYR A 195 11.27 10.76 -2.30
CA TYR A 195 11.37 12.19 -2.01
C TYR A 195 10.07 12.88 -2.43
N ARG A 196 9.64 13.86 -1.64
CA ARG A 196 8.58 14.81 -1.98
C ARG A 196 9.21 16.17 -2.24
N PHE A 197 8.99 16.71 -3.43
CA PHE A 197 9.46 18.03 -3.83
C PHE A 197 8.40 19.07 -3.49
N ASN A 198 8.70 20.01 -2.61
CA ASN A 198 7.77 21.05 -2.16
C ASN A 198 8.11 22.41 -2.77
N TYR A 199 7.12 23.04 -3.40
CA TYR A 199 7.26 24.36 -4.02
C TYR A 199 5.95 25.15 -3.94
N ALA A 200 6.00 26.43 -4.32
CA ALA A 200 4.78 27.21 -4.56
C ALA A 200 4.85 27.93 -5.90
N GLU A 201 3.68 28.13 -6.51
CA GLU A 201 3.51 29.01 -7.66
C GLU A 201 2.91 30.34 -7.20
N VAL A 202 3.49 31.44 -7.67
CA VAL A 202 2.98 32.79 -7.44
C VAL A 202 2.35 33.32 -8.72
N ARG A 203 1.11 33.82 -8.61
CA ARG A 203 0.36 34.50 -9.68
C ARG A 203 -0.21 35.81 -9.13
N GLY A 204 0.43 36.93 -9.44
CA GLY A 204 0.14 38.22 -8.83
C GLY A 204 0.34 38.17 -7.32
N THR A 205 -0.76 38.27 -6.57
CA THR A 205 -0.77 38.18 -5.10
C THR A 205 -1.03 36.78 -4.57
N ASP A 206 -1.47 35.86 -5.43
CA ASP A 206 -1.89 34.53 -5.01
C ASP A 206 -0.69 33.57 -4.97
N THR A 207 -0.60 32.79 -3.89
CA THR A 207 0.45 31.78 -3.70
C THR A 207 -0.21 30.42 -3.48
N THR A 208 0.07 29.48 -4.38
CA THR A 208 -0.44 28.10 -4.30
C THR A 208 0.69 27.15 -3.96
N PHE A 209 0.57 26.43 -2.85
CA PHE A 209 1.54 25.41 -2.43
C PHE A 209 1.26 24.09 -3.16
N LEU A 210 2.32 23.53 -3.75
CA LEU A 210 2.27 22.35 -4.59
C LEU A 210 3.38 21.38 -4.18
N SER A 211 3.15 20.10 -4.45
CA SER A 211 4.18 19.09 -4.30
C SER A 211 3.99 17.93 -5.26
N PHE A 212 5.06 17.20 -5.52
CA PHE A 212 4.99 15.89 -6.15
C PHE A 212 5.93 14.93 -5.43
N THR A 213 5.59 13.64 -5.46
CA THR A 213 6.35 12.58 -4.78
C THR A 213 6.92 11.61 -5.79
N ARG A 214 8.18 11.21 -5.60
CA ARG A 214 8.93 10.32 -6.50
C ARG A 214 9.55 9.18 -5.72
N LEU A 215 9.36 7.95 -6.21
CA LEU A 215 10.05 6.78 -5.69
C LEU A 215 11.55 6.89 -5.99
N MET A 216 12.37 6.81 -4.95
CA MET A 216 13.82 6.67 -5.02
C MET A 216 14.21 5.21 -5.24
N GLY A 217 13.50 4.30 -4.56
CA GLY A 217 13.67 2.87 -4.78
C GLY A 217 13.02 2.03 -3.68
N THR A 218 12.96 0.73 -3.98
CA THR A 218 12.48 -0.30 -3.07
C THR A 218 13.66 -1.17 -2.61
N ARG A 219 13.71 -1.46 -1.31
CA ARG A 219 14.65 -2.39 -0.69
C ARG A 219 13.87 -3.42 0.11
N VAL A 220 14.35 -4.66 0.09
CA VAL A 220 13.78 -5.78 0.86
C VAL A 220 14.87 -6.29 1.78
N SER A 221 14.62 -6.33 3.08
CA SER A 221 15.58 -6.86 4.04
C SER A 221 15.75 -8.36 3.85
N SER A 222 16.83 -8.90 4.40
CA SER A 222 17.10 -10.33 4.48
C SER A 222 16.23 -11.04 5.52
N GLY A 223 15.79 -10.35 6.58
CA GLY A 223 14.91 -10.88 7.63
C GLY A 223 14.17 -9.78 8.41
N THR A 224 13.45 -10.17 9.46
CA THR A 224 12.63 -9.27 10.31
C THR A 224 13.31 -8.84 11.60
N SER A 225 14.55 -9.26 11.87
CA SER A 225 15.28 -8.88 13.09
C SER A 225 15.73 -7.41 13.15
N GLY A 226 15.65 -6.69 12.02
CA GLY A 226 16.25 -5.36 11.86
C GLY A 226 17.79 -5.41 11.76
N SER A 227 18.42 -4.25 11.94
CA SER A 227 19.89 -4.03 11.96
C SER A 227 20.62 -4.20 10.62
N GLU A 228 19.90 -4.28 9.50
CA GLU A 228 20.50 -4.34 8.17
C GLU A 228 20.70 -2.92 7.60
N PRO A 229 21.91 -2.54 7.17
CA PRO A 229 22.13 -1.27 6.49
C PRO A 229 21.49 -1.29 5.10
N MET A 230 20.78 -0.23 4.76
CA MET A 230 20.13 -0.04 3.47
C MET A 230 20.41 1.35 2.92
N SER A 231 20.35 1.47 1.60
CA SER A 231 20.43 2.75 0.92
C SER A 231 19.52 2.86 -0.31
N ALA A 232 19.19 4.10 -0.63
CA ALA A 232 18.50 4.51 -1.85
C ALA A 232 19.11 5.80 -2.38
N THR A 233 19.08 5.99 -3.69
CA THR A 233 19.86 7.04 -4.34
C THR A 233 18.97 7.99 -5.13
N ILE A 234 19.18 9.29 -4.94
CA ILE A 234 18.70 10.32 -5.87
C ILE A 234 19.78 10.52 -6.93
N LEU A 235 19.47 10.13 -8.16
CA LEU A 235 20.34 10.37 -9.30
C LEU A 235 20.22 11.84 -9.74
N GLY A 236 21.32 12.60 -9.66
CA GLY A 236 21.26 14.06 -9.78
C GLY A 236 20.66 14.56 -11.09
N GLU A 237 21.12 14.07 -12.23
CA GLU A 237 20.58 14.49 -13.53
C GLU A 237 19.10 14.10 -13.69
N ASN A 238 18.75 12.86 -13.34
CA ASN A 238 17.37 12.36 -13.41
C ASN A 238 16.41 13.10 -12.48
N PHE A 239 16.90 13.68 -11.38
CA PHE A 239 16.10 14.54 -10.52
C PHE A 239 15.60 15.76 -11.30
N TYR A 240 16.49 16.51 -11.98
CA TYR A 240 16.10 17.70 -12.74
C TYR A 240 15.25 17.37 -13.98
N ILE A 241 15.56 16.27 -14.68
CA ILE A 241 14.70 15.75 -15.76
C ILE A 241 13.31 15.42 -15.21
N GLY A 242 13.23 14.79 -14.03
CA GLY A 242 11.98 14.47 -13.37
C GLY A 242 11.16 15.70 -13.00
N VAL A 243 11.81 16.74 -12.47
CA VAL A 243 11.17 18.04 -12.19
C VAL A 243 10.60 18.62 -13.48
N ALA A 244 11.38 18.68 -14.57
CA ALA A 244 10.95 19.24 -15.85
C ALA A 244 9.79 18.47 -16.52
N ASN A 245 9.68 17.18 -16.25
CA ASN A 245 8.56 16.37 -16.75
C ASN A 245 7.27 16.58 -15.94
N LEU A 246 7.38 16.86 -14.64
CA LEU A 246 6.22 17.00 -13.75
C LEU A 246 5.75 18.44 -13.61
N VAL A 247 6.65 19.41 -13.77
CA VAL A 247 6.37 20.84 -13.69
C VAL A 247 6.57 21.43 -15.09
N GLN A 248 5.47 21.76 -15.75
CA GLN A 248 5.50 22.32 -17.10
C GLN A 248 5.59 23.85 -17.05
N PRO A 249 6.23 24.50 -18.06
CA PRO A 249 6.21 25.94 -18.19
C PRO A 249 4.76 26.46 -18.27
N ASP A 250 4.46 27.49 -17.48
CA ASP A 250 3.14 28.14 -17.48
C ASP A 250 3.37 29.66 -17.53
N PRO A 251 2.95 30.34 -18.62
CA PRO A 251 3.16 31.77 -18.78
C PRO A 251 2.37 32.63 -17.80
N THR A 252 1.42 32.05 -17.06
CA THR A 252 0.66 32.75 -16.01
C THR A 252 1.36 32.76 -14.65
N VAL A 253 2.42 31.96 -14.49
CA VAL A 253 3.20 31.88 -13.26
C VAL A 253 4.31 32.93 -13.28
N ASP A 254 4.32 33.82 -12.28
CA ASP A 254 5.35 34.85 -12.16
C ASP A 254 6.69 34.23 -11.71
N LYS A 255 6.62 33.34 -10.70
CA LYS A 255 7.76 32.59 -10.17
C LYS A 255 7.34 31.32 -9.43
N ARG A 256 8.27 30.36 -9.33
CA ARG A 256 8.14 29.14 -8.55
C ARG A 256 9.12 29.15 -7.38
N ILE A 257 8.61 29.16 -6.15
CA ILE A 257 9.45 29.18 -4.95
C ILE A 257 9.71 27.74 -4.51
N PHE A 258 10.95 27.26 -4.66
CA PHE A 258 11.39 25.98 -4.09
C PHE A 258 11.60 26.13 -2.58
N TYR A 259 10.94 25.26 -1.80
CA TYR A 259 11.07 25.21 -0.34
C TYR A 259 12.10 24.17 0.08
N ASP A 260 11.81 22.90 -0.17
CA ASP A 260 12.59 21.79 0.35
C ASP A 260 12.21 20.44 -0.31
N LEU A 261 12.94 19.42 0.09
CA LEU A 261 12.62 18.02 -0.13
C LEU A 261 12.27 17.37 1.22
N ASP A 262 11.21 16.57 1.23
CA ASP A 262 10.97 15.61 2.31
C ASP A 262 11.41 14.22 1.88
N LEU A 263 12.08 13.49 2.75
CA LEU A 263 12.44 12.09 2.57
C LEU A 263 11.42 11.24 3.33
N ILE A 264 10.79 10.29 2.64
CA ILE A 264 9.67 9.51 3.17
C ILE A 264 9.98 8.03 3.01
N TRP A 265 9.79 7.26 4.07
CA TRP A 265 9.85 5.81 4.06
C TRP A 265 8.44 5.27 4.29
N GLN A 266 8.04 4.33 3.46
CA GLN A 266 6.90 3.44 3.70
C GLN A 266 7.46 2.04 3.91
N VAL A 267 7.19 1.47 5.07
CA VAL A 267 7.74 0.17 5.47
C VAL A 267 6.59 -0.80 5.64
N ALA A 268 6.71 -1.96 5.02
CA ALA A 268 5.73 -3.04 5.07
C ALA A 268 6.30 -4.22 5.87
N SER A 269 5.44 -4.86 6.67
CA SER A 269 5.78 -6.12 7.35
C SER A 269 6.00 -7.25 6.35
N ASP A 270 6.48 -8.40 6.83
CA ASP A 270 6.77 -9.57 5.98
C ASP A 270 5.51 -10.08 5.25
N GLU A 271 4.39 -10.16 5.96
CA GLU A 271 3.07 -10.48 5.44
C GLU A 271 2.64 -9.51 4.32
N PHE A 272 2.80 -8.20 4.56
CA PHE A 272 2.43 -7.20 3.57
C PHE A 272 3.39 -7.20 2.36
N HIS A 273 4.68 -7.45 2.58
CA HIS A 273 5.65 -7.64 1.50
C HIS A 273 5.27 -8.82 0.59
N THR A 274 4.89 -9.96 1.17
CA THR A 274 4.46 -11.15 0.43
C THR A 274 3.22 -10.84 -0.41
N TYR A 275 2.22 -10.19 0.20
CA TYR A 275 1.00 -9.75 -0.50
C TYR A 275 1.30 -8.83 -1.69
N LEU A 276 2.17 -7.82 -1.51
CA LEU A 276 2.57 -6.89 -2.58
C LEU A 276 3.30 -7.62 -3.71
N THR A 277 4.24 -8.51 -3.37
CA THR A 277 5.05 -9.26 -4.35
C THR A 277 4.17 -10.15 -5.25
N LEU A 278 3.11 -10.74 -4.69
CA LEU A 278 2.16 -11.57 -5.43
C LEU A 278 1.20 -10.76 -6.33
N GLN A 279 1.11 -9.45 -6.15
CA GLN A 279 0.33 -8.56 -7.03
C GLN A 279 1.17 -7.83 -8.08
N GLU A 280 2.50 -7.84 -7.95
CA GLU A 280 3.37 -7.18 -8.94
C GLU A 280 3.21 -7.83 -10.34
N PRO A 281 3.08 -7.01 -11.41
CA PRO A 281 2.87 -7.52 -12.77
C PRO A 281 3.94 -8.52 -13.20
N LEU A 282 3.52 -9.61 -13.84
CA LEU A 282 4.44 -10.61 -14.38
C LEU A 282 5.00 -10.18 -15.74
N THR A 283 6.31 -10.34 -15.92
CA THR A 283 6.94 -10.37 -17.24
C THR A 283 7.15 -11.85 -17.63
N GLY A 284 6.10 -12.52 -18.12
CA GLY A 284 6.20 -13.93 -18.55
C GLY A 284 4.84 -14.62 -18.77
N ILE A 285 4.88 -15.88 -19.23
CA ILE A 285 3.71 -16.75 -19.41
C ILE A 285 3.57 -17.59 -18.13
N VAL A 286 2.87 -17.07 -17.12
CA VAL A 286 2.42 -17.86 -15.97
C VAL A 286 0.91 -17.65 -15.87
N GLU A 287 0.16 -18.75 -15.79
CA GLU A 287 -1.29 -18.81 -16.04
C GLU A 287 -2.18 -18.46 -14.84
N GLU A 288 -1.69 -18.49 -13.59
CA GLU A 288 -2.49 -18.05 -12.43
C GLU A 288 -1.60 -17.90 -11.19
N ARG A 289 -1.85 -16.88 -10.36
CA ARG A 289 -1.30 -16.82 -8.99
C ARG A 289 -2.43 -17.15 -8.00
N PRO A 290 -2.20 -18.00 -7.00
CA PRO A 290 -3.16 -18.15 -5.92
C PRO A 290 -3.27 -16.83 -5.15
N ASP A 291 -4.49 -16.46 -4.75
CA ASP A 291 -4.73 -15.35 -3.85
C ASP A 291 -4.03 -15.58 -2.51
N TYR A 292 -3.32 -14.57 -2.01
CA TYR A 292 -2.66 -14.63 -0.71
C TYR A 292 -3.64 -14.35 0.42
N THR A 293 -3.64 -15.20 1.44
CA THR A 293 -4.32 -14.92 2.71
C THR A 293 -3.50 -15.43 3.88
N ASN A 294 -3.42 -14.62 4.94
CA ASN A 294 -2.91 -15.04 6.25
C ASN A 294 -4.03 -15.22 7.28
N LEU A 295 -5.29 -15.16 6.84
CA LEU A 295 -6.45 -15.40 7.69
C LEU A 295 -6.79 -16.89 7.80
N THR A 296 -7.10 -17.30 9.03
CA THR A 296 -7.73 -18.59 9.30
C THR A 296 -9.23 -18.45 9.06
N ASN A 297 -9.83 -19.40 8.35
CA ASN A 297 -11.27 -19.43 8.00
C ASN A 297 -11.77 -18.23 7.16
N GLY A 298 -10.88 -17.49 6.51
CA GLY A 298 -11.23 -16.34 5.67
C GLY A 298 -10.16 -15.98 4.66
N TYR A 299 -10.40 -14.93 3.89
CA TYR A 299 -9.47 -14.39 2.88
C TYR A 299 -9.10 -12.95 3.17
N GLY A 300 -7.99 -12.47 2.61
CA GLY A 300 -7.55 -11.09 2.73
C GLY A 300 -6.21 -10.98 3.43
N LEU A 301 -5.93 -9.86 4.07
CA LEU A 301 -4.62 -9.60 4.67
C LEU A 301 -4.75 -8.83 5.97
N VAL A 302 -4.18 -9.37 7.03
CA VAL A 302 -3.90 -8.61 8.26
C VAL A 302 -2.40 -8.48 8.40
N ALA A 303 -1.90 -7.26 8.26
CA ALA A 303 -0.48 -6.98 8.32
C ALA A 303 -0.23 -5.64 9.03
N SER A 304 1.02 -5.20 9.04
CA SER A 304 1.39 -3.92 9.63
C SER A 304 2.29 -3.11 8.70
N ARG A 305 2.29 -1.80 8.95
CA ARG A 305 3.07 -0.81 8.20
C ARG A 305 3.61 0.26 9.13
N PHE A 306 4.66 0.92 8.67
CA PHE A 306 5.26 2.05 9.36
C PHE A 306 5.64 3.14 8.37
N ARG A 307 5.48 4.40 8.78
CA ARG A 307 5.83 5.54 7.94
C ARG A 307 6.77 6.49 8.66
N LYS A 308 8.00 6.65 8.17
CA LYS A 308 8.93 7.69 8.69
C LYS A 308 9.09 8.81 7.68
N GLN A 309 9.30 10.03 8.17
CA GLN A 309 9.66 11.16 7.32
C GLN A 309 10.76 12.02 7.95
N VAL A 310 11.62 12.56 7.10
CA VAL A 310 12.56 13.64 7.41
C VAL A 310 12.19 14.82 6.52
N THR A 311 11.75 15.91 7.10
CA THR A 311 11.22 17.07 6.35
C THR A 311 12.23 18.20 6.26
N GLY A 312 12.09 19.05 5.25
CA GLY A 312 12.85 20.30 5.18
C GLY A 312 14.30 20.15 4.71
N LYS A 313 14.64 19.08 3.97
CA LYS A 313 15.98 18.94 3.39
C LYS A 313 16.16 19.97 2.27
N ARG A 314 17.23 20.75 2.36
CA ARG A 314 17.56 21.75 1.34
C ARG A 314 18.52 21.17 0.30
N LEU A 315 18.51 21.73 -0.90
CA LEU A 315 19.55 21.48 -1.90
C LEU A 315 20.85 22.21 -1.55
N SER A 316 22.00 21.67 -1.97
CA SER A 316 23.27 22.41 -1.96
C SER A 316 23.18 23.67 -2.82
N ASP A 317 24.08 24.63 -2.67
CA ASP A 317 23.98 25.90 -3.39
C ASP A 317 24.13 25.70 -4.90
N GLU A 318 25.04 24.82 -5.33
CA GLU A 318 25.20 24.43 -6.73
C GLU A 318 23.99 23.67 -7.27
N SER A 319 23.35 22.84 -6.44
CA SER A 319 22.17 22.07 -6.84
C SER A 319 20.94 22.97 -6.96
N LEU A 320 20.80 23.93 -6.05
CA LEU A 320 19.76 24.94 -6.14
C LEU A 320 19.97 25.83 -7.37
N LEU A 321 21.21 26.21 -7.67
CA LEU A 321 21.51 26.99 -8.88
C LEU A 321 21.16 26.21 -10.16
N GLU A 322 21.43 24.90 -10.20
CA GLU A 322 21.02 24.03 -11.29
C GLU A 322 19.49 23.93 -11.43
N LEU A 323 18.73 23.96 -10.33
CA LEU A 323 17.27 24.02 -10.39
C LEU A 323 16.75 25.34 -11.02
N VAL A 324 17.46 26.44 -10.80
CA VAL A 324 17.04 27.78 -11.25
C VAL A 324 17.51 28.09 -12.67
N GLN A 325 18.69 27.61 -13.05
CA GLN A 325 19.35 28.01 -14.31
C GLN A 325 19.77 26.83 -15.19
N GLY A 326 19.60 25.61 -14.69
CA GLY A 326 20.05 24.40 -15.35
C GLY A 326 19.34 24.13 -16.67
N GLN A 327 19.96 23.28 -17.47
CA GLN A 327 19.51 23.00 -18.85
C GLN A 327 18.08 22.43 -18.93
N TYR A 328 17.61 21.76 -17.87
CA TYR A 328 16.28 21.12 -17.84
C TYR A 328 15.19 21.98 -17.23
N THR A 329 15.53 22.83 -16.26
CA THR A 329 14.56 23.50 -15.38
C THR A 329 14.66 25.02 -15.41
N GLY A 330 15.66 25.59 -16.10
CA GLY A 330 15.89 27.04 -16.17
C GLY A 330 14.76 27.85 -16.82
N ASN A 331 13.88 27.20 -17.59
CA ASN A 331 12.67 27.81 -18.15
C ASN A 331 11.44 27.71 -17.23
N LEU A 332 11.55 27.12 -16.03
CA LEU A 332 10.44 26.90 -15.10
C LEU A 332 10.33 27.99 -14.04
N GLN A 333 11.16 29.04 -14.10
CA GLN A 333 11.12 30.21 -13.22
C GLN A 333 11.25 29.85 -11.73
N PHE A 334 12.02 28.81 -11.41
CA PHE A 334 12.32 28.47 -10.02
C PHE A 334 13.19 29.53 -9.35
N CYS A 335 13.02 29.71 -8.05
CA CYS A 335 13.85 30.51 -7.17
C CYS A 335 13.76 29.95 -5.75
N SER A 336 14.59 30.41 -4.80
CA SER A 336 14.43 30.10 -3.39
C SER A 336 14.83 31.25 -2.46
N PHE A 337 14.07 31.42 -1.37
CA PHE A 337 14.40 32.35 -0.28
C PHE A 337 15.59 31.90 0.58
N TYR A 338 16.04 30.64 0.43
CA TYR A 338 17.18 30.11 1.17
C TYR A 338 18.52 30.33 0.46
N SER A 339 18.51 31.00 -0.69
CA SER A 339 19.72 31.39 -1.38
C SER A 339 20.39 32.59 -0.69
N SER A 340 21.71 32.71 -0.82
CA SER A 340 22.44 33.88 -0.34
C SER A 340 21.89 35.16 -0.97
N PRO A 341 21.80 36.29 -0.22
CA PRO A 341 21.35 37.56 -0.79
C PRO A 341 22.16 37.95 -2.04
N GLY A 342 21.48 38.27 -3.13
CA GLY A 342 22.12 38.58 -4.43
C GLY A 342 22.52 37.35 -5.27
N SER A 343 22.23 36.13 -4.78
CA SER A 343 22.41 34.91 -5.57
C SER A 343 21.47 34.91 -6.77
N PRO A 344 21.93 34.39 -7.93
CA PRO A 344 21.06 34.16 -9.09
C PRO A 344 19.89 33.19 -8.82
N ALA A 345 19.92 32.46 -7.70
CA ALA A 345 18.83 31.61 -7.24
C ALA A 345 17.80 32.31 -6.33
N GLY A 346 17.94 33.62 -6.09
CA GLY A 346 17.05 34.39 -5.21
C GLY A 346 15.65 34.63 -5.78
N CYS A 347 14.65 34.70 -4.90
CA CYS A 347 13.27 35.05 -5.25
C CYS A 347 12.97 36.56 -5.18
N ASN A 348 13.99 37.38 -4.97
CA ASN A 348 13.89 38.82 -4.70
C ASN A 348 13.80 39.66 -5.96
#